data_AF-A0A1Q8VTX8-F1
#
_entry.id   AF-A0A1Q8VTX8-F1
#
_cell.length_a   1.000
_cell.length_b   1.000
_cell.length_c   1.000
_cell.angle_alpha   90.00
_cell.angle_beta   90.00
_cell.angle_gamma   90.00
#
_symmetry.space_group_name_H-M   'P 1'
#
loop_
_entity.id
_entity.type
_entity.pdbx_description
1 polymer ?
#
loop_
_entity_poly.entity_id
_entity_poly.type
_entity_poly.pdbx_seq_one_letter_code
_entity_poly.pdbx_strand_id
1 'polypeptide(L)' 'MAFSQLLALADAPARAWEPRTIRLRLMSIPAVIAHHARRTVLRYKAGHPWTSLLLDGLEHLQALPAP' A
#
# COMPACT_ATOMS: atom_id res chain seq x y z
N MET A 1 13.16 -1.08 6.61
CA MET A 1 11.98 -0.87 5.75
C MET A 1 12.44 -0.42 4.36
N ALA A 2 13.07 -1.31 3.58
CA ALA A 2 13.45 -1.03 2.18
C ALA A 2 12.62 -1.87 1.18
N PHE A 3 12.09 -3.02 1.63
CA PHE A 3 11.41 -4.00 0.79
C PHE A 3 10.03 -3.53 0.31
N SER A 4 9.23 -2.89 1.16
CA SER A 4 7.86 -2.45 0.81
C SER A 4 7.83 -1.40 -0.30
N GLN A 5 8.82 -0.50 -0.37
CA GLN A 5 8.93 0.46 -1.47
C GLN A 5 9.30 -0.23 -2.78
N LEU A 6 10.21 -1.19 -2.71
CA LEU A 6 10.75 -1.89 -3.88
C LEU A 6 9.71 -2.84 -4.50
N LEU A 7 8.86 -3.47 -3.68
CA LEU A 7 7.86 -4.43 -4.15
C LEU A 7 6.47 -3.86 -4.41
N ALA A 8 6.11 -2.70 -3.84
CA ALA A 8 4.77 -2.15 -3.99
C ALA A 8 4.77 -0.83 -4.79
N LEU A 9 5.80 0.01 -4.69
CA LEU A 9 5.80 1.35 -5.29
C LEU A 9 6.82 1.50 -6.43
N ALA A 10 7.10 0.40 -7.16
CA ALA A 10 8.14 0.36 -8.19
C ALA A 10 7.90 1.35 -9.35
N ASP A 11 6.64 1.54 -9.75
CA ASP A 11 6.23 2.42 -10.86
C ASP A 11 5.59 3.74 -10.42
N ALA A 12 5.41 3.96 -9.12
CA ALA A 12 4.75 5.16 -8.62
C ALA A 12 5.74 6.34 -8.46
N PRO A 13 5.29 7.61 -8.61
CA PRO A 13 6.12 8.81 -8.31
C PRO A 13 6.62 8.83 -6.85
N ALA A 14 6.05 7.98 -5.99
CA ALA A 14 6.50 7.76 -4.63
C ALA A 14 7.90 7.11 -4.53
N ARG A 15 8.46 6.51 -5.59
CA ARG A 15 9.86 6.04 -5.60
C ARG A 15 10.87 7.16 -5.30
N ALA A 16 10.56 8.40 -5.69
CA ALA A 16 11.39 9.57 -5.44
C ALA A 16 11.24 10.14 -4.03
N TRP A 17 10.29 9.64 -3.23
CA TRP A 17 10.05 10.14 -1.88
C TRP A 17 10.94 9.43 -0.87
N GLU A 18 11.40 10.19 0.13
CA GLU A 18 12.11 9.60 1.27
C GLU A 18 11.25 8.50 1.92
N PRO A 19 11.85 7.37 2.35
CA PRO A 19 11.14 6.26 2.97
C PRO A 19 10.28 6.66 4.18
N ARG A 20 10.73 7.68 4.93
CA ARG A 20 9.99 8.21 6.06
C ARG A 20 8.69 8.89 5.62
N THR A 21 8.74 9.65 4.53
CA THR A 21 7.58 10.36 3.96
C THR A 21 6.54 9.37 3.46
N ILE A 22 6.95 8.31 2.76
CA ILE A 22 6.02 7.26 2.33
C ILE A 22 5.40 6.56 3.54
N ARG A 23 6.19 6.20 4.55
CA ARG A 23 5.68 5.55 5.75
C ARG A 23 4.64 6.43 6.46
N LEU A 24 4.92 7.71 6.63
CA LEU A 24 3.97 8.64 7.24
C LEU A 24 2.67 8.73 6.42
N ARG A 25 2.79 8.82 5.10
CA ARG A 25 1.63 8.90 4.21
C ARG A 25 0.78 7.62 4.28
N LEU A 26 1.38 6.44 4.20
CA LEU A 26 0.65 5.17 4.30
C LEU A 26 0.01 4.98 5.68
N MET A 27 0.74 5.27 6.76
CA MET A 27 0.24 5.08 8.13
C MET A 27 -0.81 6.11 8.56
N SER A 28 -0.91 7.23 7.84
CA SER A 28 -1.97 8.21 8.08
C SER A 28 -3.32 7.82 7.49
N ILE A 29 -3.36 6.86 6.55
CA ILE A 29 -4.59 6.44 5.90
C ILE A 29 -5.42 5.69 6.97
N PRO A 30 -6.62 6.19 7.32
CA PRO A 30 -7.48 5.45 8.21
C PRO A 30 -7.95 4.17 7.50
N ALA A 31 -7.45 3.03 7.97
CA ALA A 31 -7.73 1.72 7.43
C ALA A 31 -7.86 0.66 8.53
N VAL A 32 -8.65 -0.37 8.25
CA VAL A 32 -8.92 -1.51 9.14
C VAL A 32 -8.66 -2.78 8.35
N ILE A 33 -7.83 -3.66 8.91
CA ILE A 33 -7.64 -5.02 8.41
C ILE A 33 -8.65 -5.91 9.13
N ALA A 34 -9.56 -6.51 8.37
CA ALA A 34 -10.51 -7.49 8.85
C ALA A 34 -10.16 -8.87 8.30
N HIS A 35 -10.17 -9.89 9.16
CA HIS A 35 -10.00 -11.27 8.76
C HIS A 35 -11.35 -11.98 8.84
N HIS A 36 -11.82 -12.51 7.73
CA HIS A 36 -13.07 -13.26 7.67
C HIS A 36 -12.83 -14.63 7.04
N ALA A 37 -13.06 -15.69 7.82
CA ALA A 37 -12.75 -17.07 7.44
C ALA A 37 -11.32 -17.22 6.92
N ARG A 38 -11.13 -17.34 5.59
CA ARG A 38 -9.82 -17.44 4.91
C ARG A 38 -9.52 -16.23 4.02
N ARG A 39 -10.24 -15.12 4.22
CA ARG A 39 -10.12 -13.89 3.42
C ARG A 39 -9.64 -12.75 4.31
N THR A 40 -8.60 -12.08 3.87
CA THR A 40 -8.14 -10.81 4.46
C THR A 40 -8.77 -9.67 3.66
N VAL A 41 -9.52 -8.80 4.35
CA VAL A 41 -10.22 -7.66 3.76
C VAL A 41 -9.62 -6.38 4.33
N LEU A 42 -9.11 -5.51 3.46
CA LEU A 42 -8.66 -4.17 3.83
C LEU A 42 -9.80 -3.18 3.59
N ARG A 43 -10.31 -2.59 4.67
CA ARG A 43 -11.28 -1.47 4.61
C ARG A 43 -10.51 -0.17 4.78
N TYR A 44 -10.64 0.76 3.86
CA TYR A 44 -9.97 2.07 3.91
C TYR A 44 -10.95 3.19 3.57
N LYS A 45 -10.63 4.43 3.98
CA LYS A 45 -11.42 5.60 3.59
C LYS A 45 -11.13 6.00 2.15
N ALA A 46 -12.08 5.76 1.24
CA ALA A 46 -11.91 6.02 -0.19
C ALA A 46 -11.52 7.48 -0.51
N GLY A 47 -12.03 8.46 0.23
CA GLY A 47 -11.74 9.89 0.02
C GLY A 47 -10.41 10.40 0.58
N HIS A 48 -9.48 9.53 1.01
CA HIS A 48 -8.18 9.98 1.49
C HIS A 48 -7.23 10.32 0.31
N PRO A 49 -6.43 11.41 0.37
CA PRO A 49 -5.57 11.84 -0.73
C PRO A 49 -4.55 10.82 -1.23
N TRP A 50 -4.23 9.81 -0.42
CA TRP A 50 -3.21 8.80 -0.71
C TRP A 50 -3.80 7.40 -0.92
N THR A 51 -5.13 7.30 -1.11
CA THR A 51 -5.82 6.03 -1.35
C THR A 51 -5.42 5.41 -2.69
N SER A 52 -5.27 6.20 -3.76
CA SER A 52 -4.80 5.69 -5.06
C SER A 52 -3.42 5.05 -4.94
N LEU A 53 -2.49 5.72 -4.24
CA LEU A 53 -1.15 5.20 -3.99
C LEU A 53 -1.15 3.85 -3.25
N LEU A 54 -2.08 3.68 -2.29
CA LEU A 54 -2.24 2.42 -1.57
C LEU A 54 -2.79 1.33 -2.49
N LEU A 55 -3.72 1.65 -3.39
CA LEU A 55 -4.29 0.69 -4.35
C LEU A 55 -3.27 0.27 -5.41
N ASP A 56 -2.54 1.22 -5.99
CA ASP A 56 -1.48 0.95 -6.96
C ASP A 56 -0.44 -0.01 -6.36
N GLY A 57 -0.09 0.21 -5.08
CA GLY A 57 0.85 -0.66 -4.37
C GLY A 57 0.32 -2.07 -4.09
N LEU A 58 -0.97 -2.20 -3.79
CA LEU A 58 -1.60 -3.50 -3.57
C LEU A 58 -1.74 -4.27 -4.89
N GLU A 59 -2.11 -3.60 -5.97
CA GLU A 59 -2.20 -4.18 -7.31
C GLU A 59 -0.84 -4.70 -7.75
N HIS A 60 0.22 -3.91 -7.57
CA HIS A 60 1.57 -4.33 -7.91
C HIS A 60 2.02 -5.56 -7.10
N LEU A 61 1.73 -5.59 -5.78
CA LEU A 61 2.02 -6.75 -4.94
C LEU A 61 1.24 -8.00 -5.34
N GLN A 62 0.00 -7.86 -5.80
CA GLN A 62 -0.83 -8.97 -6.28
C GLN A 62 -0.38 -9.48 -7.65
N ALA A 63 0.21 -8.60 -8.48
CA ALA A 63 0.75 -8.96 -9.79
C ALA A 63 2.09 -9.72 -9.69
N LEU A 64 2.76 -9.71 -8.53
CA LEU A 64 3.99 -10.46 -8.34
C LEU A 64 3.71 -11.97 -8.36
N PRO A 65 4.54 -12.76 -9.07
CA PRO A 65 4.38 -14.21 -9.09
C PRO A 65 4.53 -14.76 -7.67
N ALA A 66 3.63 -15.66 -7.29
CA ALA A 66 3.75 -16.39 -6.04
C ALA A 66 5.09 -17.16 -6.03
N PRO A 67 5.84 -17.14 -4.91
CA PRO A 67 7.13 -17.82 -4.79
C PRO A 67 6.99 -19.35 -4.88
#